data_AF-A0A1Y1MXC8-F1
#
_entry.id   AF-A0A1Y1MXC8-F1
#
_cell.length_a   1.000
_cell.length_b   1.000
_cell.length_c   1.000
_cell.angle_alpha   90.00
_cell.angle_beta   90.00
_cell.angle_gamma   90.00
#
_symmetry.space_group_name_H-M   'P 1'
#
loop_
_entity.id
_entity.type
_entity.pdbx_description
1 polymer ?
#
loop_
_entity_poly.entity_id
_entity_poly.type
_entity_poly.pdbx_seq_one_letter_code
_entity_poly.pdbx_strand_id
1 'polypeptide(L)'
;FLARFLLFTIYESPKYLIGKGRDEEAVRVIHEVAKRNGKTITLTIEDLRACEPEGYVAQTDAAAAVKRHLDKVDAKKVKVLFATTRMALSTSIMMTIWALIGLAYPLYNAFLPYIQASKGAQFDDGSTYITYRNSLIISTLGIPGALLGGVLVELPR
;
A
#
# COMPACT_ATOMS: atom_id res chain seq x y z
N PHE A 1 5.36 -9.80 -16.08
CA PHE A 1 4.95 -10.63 -14.93
C PHE A 1 6.00 -11.69 -14.59
N LEU A 2 6.39 -12.56 -15.54
CA LEU A 2 7.40 -13.61 -15.31
C LEU A 2 8.78 -13.09 -14.87
N ALA A 3 9.24 -11.97 -15.41
CA ALA A 3 10.51 -11.34 -15.02
C ALA A 3 10.59 -11.01 -13.51
N ARG A 4 9.46 -10.71 -12.84
CA ARG A 4 9.44 -10.46 -11.40
C ARG A 4 9.84 -11.69 -10.58
N PHE A 5 9.47 -12.87 -11.04
CA PHE A 5 9.75 -14.14 -10.36
C PHE A 5 11.10 -14.72 -10.76
N LEU A 6 11.54 -14.45 -11.99
CA LEU A 6 12.79 -14.99 -12.54
C LEU A 6 14.01 -14.13 -12.22
N LEU A 7 13.85 -12.81 -12.16
CA LEU A 7 14.97 -11.87 -11.97
C LEU A 7 15.14 -11.40 -10.52
N PHE A 8 14.14 -11.61 -9.66
CA PHE A 8 14.17 -11.12 -8.28
C PHE A 8 13.83 -12.21 -7.28
N THR A 9 14.77 -12.54 -6.39
CA THR A 9 14.45 -13.33 -5.19
C THR A 9 13.70 -12.43 -4.21
N ILE A 10 12.40 -12.67 -4.06
CA ILE A 10 11.56 -11.99 -3.09
C ILE A 10 11.58 -12.81 -1.80
N TYR A 11 12.21 -12.30 -0.76
CA TYR A 11 12.09 -12.89 0.57
C TYR A 11 10.76 -12.51 1.20
N GLU A 12 10.25 -13.38 2.06
CA GLU A 12 9.07 -13.09 2.87
C GLU A 12 9.35 -11.92 3.83
N SER A 13 8.32 -11.18 4.22
CA SER A 13 8.50 -10.06 5.15
C SER A 13 9.01 -10.58 6.51
N PRO A 14 10.10 -10.02 7.09
CA PRO A 14 10.56 -10.38 8.43
C PRO A 14 9.46 -10.27 9.50
N LYS A 15 8.56 -9.29 9.35
CA LYS A 15 7.41 -9.11 10.23
C LYS A 15 6.44 -10.30 10.18
N TYR A 16 6.24 -10.89 9.01
CA TYR A 16 5.41 -12.08 8.86
C TYR A 16 6.06 -13.30 9.51
N LEU A 17 7.38 -13.47 9.32
CA LEU A 17 8.14 -14.58 9.89
C LEU A 17 8.14 -14.54 11.42
N ILE A 18 8.40 -13.38 12.03
CA ILE A 18 8.28 -13.16 13.48
C ILE A 18 6.85 -13.43 13.96
N GLY A 19 5.84 -12.95 13.23
CA GLY A 19 4.44 -13.19 13.56
C GLY A 19 4.03 -14.67 13.59
N LYS A 20 4.82 -15.55 12.94
CA LYS A 20 4.65 -17.01 12.95
C LYS A 20 5.60 -17.75 13.91
N GLY A 21 6.45 -17.03 14.65
CA GLY A 21 7.50 -17.62 15.49
C GLY A 21 8.69 -18.19 14.74
N ARG A 22 8.88 -17.79 13.48
CA ARG A 22 10.01 -18.21 12.65
C ARG A 22 11.12 -17.17 12.74
N ASP A 23 11.57 -16.89 13.96
CA ASP A 23 12.48 -15.77 14.23
C ASP A 23 13.85 -15.98 13.60
N GLU A 24 14.33 -17.23 13.54
CA GLU A 24 15.58 -17.58 12.88
C GLU A 24 15.57 -17.22 11.39
N GLU A 25 14.43 -17.45 10.73
CA GLU A 25 14.26 -17.09 9.32
C GLU A 25 14.11 -15.58 9.15
N ALA A 26 13.45 -14.90 10.09
CA ALA A 26 13.34 -13.45 10.08
C ALA A 26 14.72 -12.79 10.17
N VAL A 27 15.56 -13.25 11.10
CA VAL A 27 16.97 -12.81 11.23
C VAL A 27 17.71 -13.09 9.93
N ARG A 28 17.62 -14.30 9.39
CA ARG A 28 18.27 -14.65 8.11
C ARG A 28 17.88 -13.71 6.96
N VAL A 29 16.59 -13.44 6.80
CA VAL A 29 16.11 -12.52 5.75
C VAL A 29 16.65 -11.11 5.96
N ILE A 30 16.66 -10.62 7.20
CA ILE A 30 17.20 -9.29 7.53
C ILE A 30 18.69 -9.20 7.16
N HIS A 31 19.48 -10.22 7.50
CA HIS A 31 20.92 -10.29 7.15
C HIS A 31 21.15 -10.38 5.64
N GLU A 32 20.35 -11.16 4.91
CA GLU A 32 20.42 -11.23 3.44
C GLU A 32 20.07 -9.89 2.77
N VAL A 33 19.04 -9.22 3.26
CA VAL A 33 18.65 -7.88 2.79
C VAL A 33 19.74 -6.85 3.11
N ALA A 34 20.34 -6.92 4.30
CA ALA A 34 21.45 -6.04 4.68
C ALA A 34 22.65 -6.24 3.75
N LYS A 35 23.04 -7.48 3.51
CA LYS A 35 24.14 -7.86 2.61
C LYS A 35 23.90 -7.35 1.18
N ARG A 36 22.68 -7.48 0.65
CA ARG A 36 22.29 -6.94 -0.66
C ARG A 36 22.38 -5.42 -0.74
N ASN A 37 22.11 -4.73 0.38
CA ASN A 37 22.21 -3.27 0.49
C ASN A 37 23.61 -2.78 0.91
N GLY A 38 24.62 -3.67 1.00
CA GLY A 38 25.98 -3.32 1.42
C GLY A 38 26.09 -2.89 2.89
N LYS A 39 25.11 -3.25 3.73
CA LYS A 39 25.13 -2.96 5.17
C LYS A 39 25.37 -4.23 5.97
N THR A 40 26.05 -4.10 7.11
CA THR A 40 26.20 -5.17 8.10
C THR A 40 25.27 -4.90 9.27
N ILE A 41 24.51 -5.91 9.68
CA ILE A 41 23.61 -5.86 10.84
C ILE A 41 24.13 -6.88 11.85
N THR A 42 24.04 -6.57 13.15
CA THR A 42 24.45 -7.46 14.25
C THR A 42 23.27 -8.13 14.96
N LEU A 43 22.04 -7.88 14.49
CA LEU A 43 20.80 -8.39 15.06
C LEU A 43 20.86 -9.92 15.18
N THR A 44 20.71 -10.41 16.41
CA THR A 44 20.64 -11.84 16.70
C THR A 44 19.23 -12.29 17.07
N ILE A 45 19.04 -13.60 17.23
CA ILE A 45 17.75 -14.17 17.66
C ILE A 45 17.47 -13.77 19.11
N GLU A 46 18.52 -13.68 19.93
CA GLU A 46 18.44 -13.26 21.33
C GLU A 46 17.94 -11.83 21.46
N ASP A 47 18.37 -10.93 20.57
CA ASP A 47 17.86 -9.55 20.53
C ASP A 47 16.34 -9.51 20.25
N LEU A 48 15.85 -10.39 19.37
CA LEU A 48 14.41 -10.51 19.11
C LEU A 48 13.66 -11.05 20.31
N ARG A 49 14.17 -12.12 20.94
CA ARG A 49 13.57 -12.74 22.13
C ARG A 49 13.58 -11.84 23.35
N ALA A 50 14.61 -11.01 23.52
CA ALA A 50 14.68 -10.02 24.59
C ALA A 50 13.60 -8.93 24.47
N CYS A 51 13.08 -8.70 23.25
CA CYS A 51 12.00 -7.77 22.99
C CYS A 51 10.59 -8.41 23.09
N GLU A 52 10.50 -9.73 23.32
CA GLU A 52 9.22 -10.41 23.44
C GLU A 52 8.57 -10.11 24.80
N PRO A 53 7.29 -9.70 24.83
CA PRO A 53 6.59 -9.51 26.10
C PRO A 53 6.45 -10.83 26.85
N GLU A 54 6.53 -10.80 28.19
CA GLU A 54 6.35 -12.00 29.01
C GLU A 54 5.02 -12.72 28.67
N GLY A 55 5.12 -14.01 28.32
CA GLY A 55 3.99 -14.81 27.87
C GLY A 55 3.71 -14.77 26.36
N TYR A 56 4.64 -14.26 25.54
CA TYR A 56 4.56 -14.37 24.09
C TYR A 56 4.66 -15.84 23.66
N VAL A 57 3.57 -16.36 23.10
CA VAL A 57 3.55 -17.66 22.44
C VAL A 57 3.41 -17.41 20.96
N ALA A 58 4.47 -17.69 20.21
CA ALA A 58 4.44 -17.78 18.76
C ALA A 58 3.38 -18.80 18.34
N GLN A 59 2.23 -18.33 17.85
CA GLN A 59 1.14 -19.20 17.43
C GLN A 59 1.23 -19.44 15.93
N THR A 60 1.56 -20.68 15.58
CA THR A 60 1.46 -21.23 14.23
C THR A 60 0.02 -21.48 13.78
N ASP A 61 -0.95 -21.41 14.72
CA ASP A 61 -2.34 -21.74 14.47
C ASP A 61 -3.17 -20.53 13.98
N ALA A 62 -3.69 -20.63 12.76
CA ALA A 62 -4.42 -19.56 12.08
C ALA A 62 -5.71 -19.16 12.83
N ALA A 63 -6.39 -20.11 13.47
CA ALA A 63 -7.61 -19.83 14.21
C ALA A 63 -7.36 -18.94 15.44
N ALA A 64 -6.25 -19.15 16.14
CA ALA A 64 -5.87 -18.38 17.31
C ALA A 64 -5.34 -16.98 16.95
N ALA A 65 -4.66 -16.85 15.80
CA ALA A 65 -4.29 -15.57 15.24
C ALA A 65 -5.51 -14.71 14.87
N VAL A 66 -6.50 -15.30 14.17
CA VAL A 66 -7.74 -14.61 13.79
C VAL A 66 -8.52 -14.16 15.01
N LYS A 67 -8.67 -15.02 16.02
CA LYS A 67 -9.36 -14.68 17.28
C LYS A 67 -8.72 -13.47 17.98
N ARG A 68 -7.38 -13.43 18.07
CA ARG A 68 -6.67 -12.26 18.64
C ARG A 68 -6.75 -11.00 17.78
N HIS A 69 -6.80 -11.14 16.45
CA HIS A 69 -7.02 -9.97 15.60
C HIS A 69 -8.40 -9.37 15.84
N LEU A 70 -9.42 -10.21 16.00
CA LEU A 70 -10.77 -9.79 16.38
C LEU A 70 -10.81 -9.18 17.78
N ASP A 71 -10.13 -9.78 18.77
CA ASP A 71 -10.02 -9.22 20.12
C ASP A 71 -9.26 -7.86 20.14
N LYS A 72 -8.37 -7.62 19.18
CA LYS A 72 -7.67 -6.34 19.01
C LYS A 72 -8.55 -5.27 18.36
N VAL A 73 -9.64 -5.64 17.67
CA VAL A 73 -10.67 -4.72 17.17
C VAL A 73 -11.58 -4.33 18.33
N ASP A 74 -11.02 -3.60 19.28
CA ASP A 74 -11.79 -3.01 20.37
C ASP A 74 -12.48 -1.74 19.86
N ALA A 75 -13.81 -1.67 19.97
CA ALA A 75 -14.60 -0.49 19.64
C ALA A 75 -14.14 0.76 20.41
N LYS A 76 -13.47 0.58 21.57
CA LYS A 76 -12.82 1.67 22.30
C LYS A 76 -11.73 2.36 21.47
N LYS A 77 -10.97 1.63 20.65
CA LYS A 77 -9.93 2.22 19.77
C LYS A 77 -10.54 3.05 18.64
N VAL A 78 -11.68 2.63 18.10
CA VAL A 78 -12.42 3.42 17.10
C VAL A 78 -12.94 4.71 17.73
N LYS A 79 -13.45 4.64 18.98
CA LYS A 79 -13.91 5.81 19.72
C LYS A 79 -12.79 6.82 20.01
N VAL A 80 -11.53 6.35 20.18
CA VAL A 80 -10.36 7.23 20.35
C VAL A 80 -10.10 8.10 19.11
N LEU A 81 -10.39 7.61 17.90
CA LEU A 81 -10.21 8.40 16.67
C LEU A 81 -11.11 9.65 16.65
N PHE A 82 -12.24 9.61 17.36
CA PHE A 82 -13.19 10.71 17.49
C PHE A 82 -13.15 11.37 18.88
N ALA A 83 -12.14 11.08 19.71
CA ALA A 83 -12.07 11.58 21.08
C ALA A 83 -11.83 13.10 21.18
N THR A 84 -11.31 13.74 20.13
CA THR A 84 -11.08 15.19 20.09
C THR A 84 -11.60 15.74 18.78
N THR A 85 -12.21 16.91 18.79
CA THR A 85 -12.79 17.57 17.60
C THR A 85 -11.77 17.70 16.46
N ARG A 86 -10.50 17.95 16.76
CA ARG A 86 -9.41 18.02 15.76
C ARG A 86 -9.12 16.66 15.10
N MET A 87 -9.11 15.58 15.87
CA MET A 87 -8.86 14.22 15.37
C MET A 87 -10.07 13.71 14.57
N ALA A 88 -11.28 13.96 15.08
CA ALA A 88 -12.53 13.66 14.41
C ALA A 88 -12.62 14.38 13.05
N LEU A 89 -12.33 15.69 13.02
CA LEU A 89 -12.36 16.48 11.78
C LEU A 89 -11.30 15.99 10.78
N SER A 90 -10.07 15.74 11.22
CA SER A 90 -9.01 15.24 10.33
C SER A 90 -9.36 13.86 9.75
N THR A 91 -9.91 12.96 10.58
CA THR A 91 -10.34 11.62 10.16
C THR A 91 -11.51 11.70 9.19
N SER A 92 -12.52 12.52 9.49
CA SER A 92 -13.71 12.69 8.64
C SER A 92 -13.38 13.36 7.30
N ILE A 93 -12.47 14.34 7.29
CA ILE A 93 -11.99 14.95 6.03
C ILE A 93 -11.26 13.91 5.19
N MET A 94 -10.35 13.14 5.79
CA MET A 94 -9.63 12.09 5.07
C MET A 94 -10.60 11.04 4.51
N MET A 95 -11.58 10.58 5.30
CA MET A 95 -12.61 9.65 4.85
C MET A 95 -13.45 10.22 3.70
N THR A 96 -13.84 11.50 3.78
CA THR A 96 -14.58 12.18 2.72
C THR A 96 -13.76 12.29 1.43
N ILE A 97 -12.48 12.68 1.53
CA ILE A 97 -11.57 12.77 0.39
C ILE A 97 -11.44 11.40 -0.29
N TRP A 98 -11.20 10.34 0.49
CA TRP A 98 -11.09 8.98 -0.06
C TRP A 98 -12.39 8.49 -0.69
N ALA A 99 -13.55 8.80 -0.10
CA ALA A 99 -14.85 8.45 -0.68
C ALA A 99 -15.09 9.16 -2.01
N LEU A 100 -14.78 10.47 -2.09
CA LEU A 100 -14.92 11.25 -3.33
C LEU A 100 -13.96 10.78 -4.41
N ILE A 101 -12.70 10.51 -4.08
CA ILE A 101 -11.72 9.95 -5.03
C ILE A 101 -12.16 8.56 -5.49
N GLY A 102 -12.60 7.71 -4.56
CA GLY A 102 -13.08 6.36 -4.85
C GLY A 102 -14.31 6.32 -5.75
N LEU A 103 -15.14 7.38 -5.73
CA LEU A 103 -16.26 7.53 -6.66
C LEU A 103 -15.82 8.14 -8.00
N ALA A 104 -15.05 9.23 -7.95
CA ALA A 104 -14.70 10.02 -9.13
C ALA A 104 -13.71 9.28 -10.06
N TYR A 105 -12.73 8.58 -9.50
CA TYR A 105 -11.68 7.95 -10.30
C TYR A 105 -12.20 6.78 -11.16
N PRO A 106 -12.96 5.80 -10.62
CA PRO A 106 -13.55 4.75 -11.46
C PRO A 106 -14.57 5.30 -12.45
N LEU A 107 -15.39 6.27 -12.04
CA LEU A 107 -16.37 6.91 -12.91
C LEU A 107 -15.68 7.60 -14.10
N TYR A 108 -14.63 8.38 -13.84
CA TYR A 108 -13.85 9.01 -14.88
C TYR A 108 -13.23 7.97 -15.84
N ASN A 109 -12.52 6.96 -15.31
CA ASN A 109 -11.86 5.97 -16.16
C ASN A 109 -12.83 5.10 -16.96
N ALA A 110 -14.02 4.78 -16.41
CA ALA A 110 -15.02 3.98 -17.10
C ALA A 110 -15.74 4.76 -18.21
N PHE A 111 -16.05 6.04 -17.99
CA PHE A 111 -16.84 6.84 -18.93
C PHE A 111 -16.00 7.74 -19.86
N LEU A 112 -14.70 7.88 -19.62
CA LEU A 112 -13.83 8.71 -20.47
C LEU A 112 -13.82 8.29 -21.95
N PRO A 113 -13.72 6.99 -22.32
CA PRO A 113 -13.83 6.58 -23.72
C PRO A 113 -15.20 6.89 -24.33
N TYR A 114 -16.28 6.73 -23.55
CA TYR A 114 -17.65 7.05 -23.97
C TYR A 114 -17.86 8.55 -24.20
N ILE A 115 -17.33 9.39 -23.30
CA ILE A 115 -17.38 10.85 -23.42
C ILE A 115 -16.55 11.32 -24.62
N GLN A 116 -15.40 10.69 -24.87
CA GLN A 116 -14.57 11.00 -26.04
C GLN A 116 -15.22 10.56 -27.35
N ALA A 117 -15.88 9.41 -27.39
CA ALA A 117 -16.61 8.94 -28.58
C ALA A 117 -17.84 9.81 -28.89
N SER A 118 -18.63 10.15 -27.87
CA SER A 118 -19.82 11.02 -28.03
C SER A 118 -19.47 12.45 -28.45
N LYS A 119 -18.36 13.01 -27.96
CA LYS A 119 -17.86 14.30 -28.41
C LYS A 119 -17.15 14.24 -29.77
N GLY A 120 -16.44 13.15 -30.09
CA GLY A 120 -15.81 12.94 -31.41
C GLY A 120 -16.80 12.82 -32.56
N ALA A 121 -18.00 12.28 -32.30
CA ALA A 121 -19.09 12.22 -33.26
C ALA A 121 -19.65 13.60 -33.68
N GLN A 122 -19.46 14.65 -32.86
CA GLN A 122 -19.84 16.03 -33.23
C GLN A 122 -18.84 16.71 -34.17
N PHE A 123 -17.64 16.14 -34.34
CA PHE A 123 -16.58 16.68 -35.20
C PHE A 123 -16.29 15.80 -36.42
N ASP A 124 -17.20 14.86 -36.75
CA ASP A 124 -17.08 13.89 -37.87
C ASP A 124 -15.83 12.99 -37.83
N ASP A 125 -15.17 12.89 -36.66
CA ASP A 125 -13.93 12.13 -36.46
C ASP A 125 -14.06 11.17 -35.26
N GLY A 126 -15.10 10.33 -35.30
CA GLY A 126 -15.43 9.34 -34.27
C GLY A 126 -14.61 8.04 -34.34
N SER A 127 -13.47 8.05 -35.04
CA SER A 127 -12.65 6.85 -35.23
C SER A 127 -12.14 6.31 -33.89
N THR A 128 -12.31 4.99 -33.68
CA THR A 128 -11.81 4.26 -32.51
C THR A 128 -10.32 4.53 -32.26
N TYR A 129 -9.54 4.73 -33.33
CA TYR A 129 -8.12 5.06 -33.25
C TYR A 129 -7.86 6.38 -32.51
N ILE A 130 -8.65 7.43 -32.77
CA ILE A 130 -8.47 8.75 -32.15
C ILE A 130 -8.83 8.72 -30.66
N THR A 131 -9.91 8.01 -30.29
CA THR A 131 -10.30 7.82 -28.88
C THR A 131 -9.22 7.10 -28.07
N TYR A 132 -8.70 5.98 -28.58
CA TYR A 132 -7.64 5.24 -27.88
C TYR A 132 -6.32 6.01 -27.84
N ARG A 133 -5.96 6.72 -28.92
CA ARG A 133 -4.78 7.60 -28.95
C ARG A 133 -4.87 8.69 -27.88
N ASN A 134 -6.00 9.39 -27.79
CA ASN A 134 -6.18 10.46 -26.81
C ASN A 134 -6.21 9.92 -25.37
N SER A 135 -6.80 8.75 -25.15
CA SER A 135 -6.76 8.04 -23.86
C SER A 135 -5.32 7.71 -23.44
N LEU A 136 -4.49 7.18 -24.36
CA LEU A 136 -3.07 6.88 -24.09
C LEU A 136 -2.24 8.13 -23.77
N ILE A 137 -2.49 9.24 -24.48
CA ILE A 137 -1.82 10.52 -24.19
C ILE A 137 -2.15 10.97 -22.76
N ILE A 138 -3.43 10.94 -22.38
CA ILE A 138 -3.87 11.31 -21.02
C ILE A 138 -3.21 10.40 -19.97
N SER A 139 -3.17 9.09 -20.19
CA SER A 139 -2.52 8.16 -19.26
C SER A 139 -1.01 8.41 -19.13
N THR A 140 -0.34 8.74 -20.24
CA THR A 140 1.11 9.00 -20.24
C THR A 140 1.45 10.29 -19.47
N LEU A 141 0.61 11.31 -19.54
CA LEU A 141 0.76 12.55 -18.77
C LEU A 141 0.60 12.35 -17.25
N GLY A 142 0.05 11.21 -16.80
CA GLY A 142 0.07 10.84 -15.38
C GLY A 142 1.47 10.57 -14.83
N ILE A 143 2.42 10.15 -15.68
CA ILE A 143 3.80 9.83 -15.29
C ILE A 143 4.56 11.07 -14.77
N PRO A 144 4.66 12.19 -15.52
CA PRO A 144 5.33 13.39 -15.00
C PRO A 144 4.63 13.96 -13.77
N GLY A 145 3.29 13.85 -13.68
CA GLY A 145 2.55 14.27 -12.48
C GLY A 145 2.95 13.51 -11.22
N ALA A 146 3.12 12.19 -11.31
CA ALA A 146 3.58 11.37 -10.19
C ALA A 146 5.02 11.69 -9.78
N LEU A 147 5.91 11.91 -10.76
CA LEU A 147 7.31 12.28 -10.49
C LEU A 147 7.41 13.65 -9.80
N LEU A 148 6.71 14.66 -10.31
CA LEU A 148 6.66 15.99 -9.70
C LEU A 148 6.08 15.93 -8.28
N GLY A 149 5.03 15.15 -8.07
CA GLY A 149 4.44 14.92 -6.74
C GLY A 149 5.44 14.31 -5.77
N GLY A 150 6.22 13.30 -6.21
CA GLY A 150 7.28 12.70 -5.40
C GLY A 150 8.35 13.72 -5.00
N VAL A 151 8.87 14.49 -5.95
CA VAL A 151 9.88 15.52 -5.70
C VAL A 151 9.36 16.60 -4.74
N LEU A 152 8.11 17.04 -4.90
CA LEU A 152 7.51 18.07 -4.05
C LEU A 152 7.31 17.63 -2.60
N VAL A 153 7.12 16.33 -2.35
CA VAL A 153 6.99 15.78 -0.99
C VAL A 153 8.33 15.68 -0.27
N GLU A 154 9.41 15.42 -1.02
CA GLU A 154 10.76 15.28 -0.46
C GLU A 154 11.49 16.61 -0.25
N LEU A 155 10.98 17.71 -0.82
CA LEU A 155 11.54 19.04 -0.58
C LEU A 155 11.42 19.41 0.91
N PRO A 156 12.52 19.73 1.60
CA PRO A 156 12.48 20.17 2.99
C PRO A 156 11.68 21.48 3.08
N ARG A 157 10.84 21.59 4.13
CA ARG A 157 10.06 22.80 4.43
C ARG A 157 10.94 23.99 4.79
#